data_AF-A0A2Z6UUP0-F1
#
_entry.id   AF-A0A2Z6UUP0-F1
#
_cell.length_a   1.000
_cell.length_b   1.000
_cell.length_c   1.000
_cell.angle_alpha   90.00
_cell.angle_beta   90.00
_cell.angle_gamma   90.00
#
_symmetry.space_group_name_H-M   'P 1'
#
loop_
_entity.id
_entity.type
_entity.pdbx_description
1 polymer ?
#
loop_
_entity_poly.entity_id
_entity_poly.type
_entity_poly.pdbx_seq_one_letter_code
_entity_poly.pdbx_strand_id
1 'polypeptide(L)'
;MFGKKQPKQPNQAQSMSGVTVNSGVVQQAQAGRDLQQAQSGNLETQQEITNTEVVKQLENLETAVKASSLTQEQKDELLDYLRPAKREAAKEGGSKDLVGQNLKQVNETLKTVKETTEAGKSLWQTGQEVFKAIAPWLGVAAKFIGL
;
A
#
# COMPACT_ATOMS: atom_id res chain seq x y z
N MET A 1 -22.85 49.30 49.11
CA MET A 1 -22.72 48.85 47.70
C MET A 1 -22.12 47.45 47.71
N PHE A 2 -22.74 46.54 46.96
CA PHE A 2 -22.33 45.21 46.46
C PHE A 2 -20.89 44.74 46.76
N GLY A 3 -20.58 43.49 47.15
CA GLY A 3 -21.32 42.25 47.33
C GLY A 3 -20.36 41.06 47.57
N LYS A 4 -20.84 40.01 48.26
CA LYS A 4 -20.58 38.54 48.14
C LYS A 4 -19.11 38.07 47.88
N LYS A 5 -18.47 37.11 48.56
CA LYS A 5 -18.89 35.76 49.04
C LYS A 5 -17.88 35.16 50.05
N GLN A 6 -18.39 34.30 50.94
CA GLN A 6 -17.76 33.16 51.66
C GLN A 6 -17.21 32.08 50.69
N PRO A 7 -16.58 30.96 51.14
CA PRO A 7 -15.74 30.71 52.33
C PRO A 7 -14.43 29.95 51.98
N LYS A 8 -13.54 29.82 52.98
CA LYS A 8 -12.55 28.74 53.04
C LYS A 8 -13.24 27.43 53.46
N GLN A 9 -13.00 26.35 52.73
CA GLN A 9 -12.96 25.00 53.31
C GLN A 9 -11.74 24.25 52.76
N PRO A 10 -10.91 23.66 53.65
CA PRO A 10 -9.97 22.61 53.32
C PRO A 10 -10.66 21.24 53.44
N ASN A 11 -10.01 20.21 52.89
CA ASN A 11 -10.30 18.78 53.04
C ASN A 11 -11.22 18.17 51.96
N GLN A 12 -10.61 17.49 50.97
CA GLN A 12 -10.72 16.03 50.81
C GLN A 12 -9.94 15.57 49.57
N ALA A 13 -9.17 14.51 49.75
CA ALA A 13 -8.43 13.83 48.71
C ALA A 13 -9.38 13.31 47.62
N GLN A 14 -9.14 13.69 46.37
CA GLN A 14 -9.56 12.93 45.20
C GLN A 14 -8.40 12.93 44.21
N SER A 15 -7.69 11.80 44.16
CA SER A 15 -6.81 11.43 43.06
C SER A 15 -7.62 11.46 41.76
N MET A 16 -7.34 12.41 40.87
CA MET A 16 -7.87 12.37 39.51
C MET A 16 -6.97 11.51 38.64
N SER A 17 -7.52 10.36 38.29
CA SER A 17 -7.17 9.55 37.13
C SER A 17 -7.06 10.40 35.86
N GLY A 18 -6.07 10.09 35.03
CA GLY A 18 -6.11 10.44 33.61
C GLY A 18 -5.01 11.37 33.09
N VAL A 19 -3.75 11.13 33.44
CA VAL A 19 -2.64 11.55 32.58
C VAL A 19 -1.81 10.32 32.26
N THR A 20 -1.96 9.89 31.02
CA THR A 20 -1.28 8.80 30.33
C THR A 20 0.22 8.83 30.63
N VAL A 21 0.69 7.76 31.25
CA VAL A 21 2.10 7.38 31.30
C VAL A 21 2.51 7.09 29.85
N ASN A 22 3.13 8.07 29.19
CA ASN A 22 3.95 7.81 28.03
C ASN A 22 5.40 7.76 28.51
N SER A 23 5.96 6.55 28.51
CA SER A 23 7.40 6.30 28.70
C SER A 23 8.18 7.00 27.59
N GLY A 24 8.48 8.27 27.80
CA GLY A 24 9.38 9.07 27.00
C GLY A 24 10.21 9.87 27.97
N VAL A 25 11.38 9.33 28.32
CA VAL A 25 12.43 9.99 29.09
C VAL A 25 12.55 11.47 28.70
N VAL A 26 12.34 12.34 29.68
CA VAL A 26 12.62 13.76 29.60
C VAL A 26 14.13 13.94 29.75
N GLN A 27 14.83 14.28 28.68
CA GLN A 27 16.12 14.98 28.76
C GLN A 27 16.16 16.17 27.79
N GLN A 28 15.55 17.24 28.30
CA GLN A 28 15.93 18.64 28.21
C GLN A 28 17.39 18.92 27.78
N ALA A 29 17.58 19.71 26.70
CA ALA A 29 18.71 20.64 26.57
C ALA A 29 18.44 21.70 25.49
N GLN A 30 18.74 22.94 25.82
CA GLN A 30 18.52 24.17 25.06
C GLN A 30 19.47 24.30 23.86
N ALA A 31 18.98 24.78 22.71
CA ALA A 31 19.57 25.79 21.81
C ALA A 31 18.90 25.69 20.42
N GLY A 32 18.65 26.84 19.78
CA GLY A 32 17.84 26.95 18.57
C GLY A 32 18.43 26.32 17.30
N ARG A 33 17.56 26.22 16.27
CA ARG A 33 17.71 25.49 14.99
C ARG A 33 17.83 23.97 15.25
N ASP A 34 16.91 23.09 14.88
CA ASP A 34 16.02 23.03 13.73
C ASP A 34 14.80 22.19 14.13
N LEU A 35 13.60 22.79 14.07
CA LEU A 35 12.32 22.08 14.23
C LEU A 35 11.98 21.37 12.91
N GLN A 36 12.81 20.41 12.52
CA GLN A 36 12.56 19.49 11.41
C GLN A 36 13.16 18.12 11.75
N GLN A 37 12.49 17.33 12.60
CA GLN A 37 12.75 15.90 12.58
C GLN A 37 11.51 15.09 12.94
N ALA A 38 10.81 14.73 11.87
CA ALA A 38 10.09 13.48 11.67
C ALA A 38 9.13 13.02 12.79
N GLN A 39 7.85 13.29 12.58
CA GLN A 39 6.82 12.30 12.90
C GLN A 39 7.10 11.02 12.10
N SER A 40 7.91 10.13 12.67
CA SER A 40 8.02 8.73 12.24
C SER A 40 7.67 7.86 13.45
N GLY A 41 6.38 7.81 13.73
CA GLY A 41 5.76 6.92 14.71
C GLY A 41 4.78 6.01 13.99
N ASN A 42 5.29 5.05 13.23
CA ASN A 42 4.61 3.80 12.88
C ASN A 42 5.67 2.73 12.67
N LEU A 43 6.20 2.24 13.80
CA LEU A 43 7.01 1.03 13.87
C LEU A 43 6.06 -0.17 13.86
N GLU A 44 5.55 -0.48 12.68
CA GLU A 44 5.23 -1.84 12.30
C GLU A 44 5.85 -2.02 10.92
N THR A 45 7.10 -2.48 10.89
CA THR A 45 7.86 -2.78 9.67
C THR A 45 7.25 -3.99 8.98
N GLN A 46 6.04 -3.84 8.42
CA GLN A 46 5.74 -4.48 7.15
C GLN A 46 6.46 -3.64 6.10
N GLN A 47 7.40 -4.27 5.42
CA GLN A 47 8.13 -3.65 4.34
C GLN A 47 7.12 -3.31 3.23
N GLU A 48 6.59 -2.09 3.26
CA GLU A 48 5.57 -1.65 2.34
C GLU A 48 6.21 -1.63 0.93
N ILE A 49 5.65 -2.41 0.01
CA ILE A 49 6.19 -2.49 -1.34
C ILE A 49 6.10 -1.12 -2.02
N THR A 50 7.22 -0.63 -2.54
CA THR A 50 7.31 0.70 -3.16
C THR A 50 6.73 0.71 -4.58
N ASN A 51 6.39 1.89 -5.11
CA ASN A 51 5.97 2.05 -6.50
C ASN A 51 6.98 1.46 -7.49
N THR A 52 8.28 1.71 -7.27
CA THR A 52 9.35 1.15 -8.10
C THR A 52 9.32 -0.38 -8.10
N GLU A 53 9.08 -0.98 -6.94
CA GLU A 53 9.01 -2.43 -6.82
C GLU A 53 7.74 -3.00 -7.47
N VAL A 54 6.60 -2.33 -7.35
CA VAL A 54 5.37 -2.68 -8.10
C VAL A 54 5.62 -2.63 -9.60
N VAL A 55 6.26 -1.57 -10.10
CA VAL A 55 6.61 -1.43 -11.53
C VAL A 55 7.51 -2.57 -11.99
N LYS A 56 8.52 -2.95 -11.20
CA LYS A 56 9.37 -4.11 -11.51
C LYS A 56 8.58 -5.41 -11.56
N GLN A 57 7.65 -5.63 -10.64
CA GLN A 57 6.82 -6.83 -10.64
C GLN A 57 5.93 -6.89 -11.89
N LEU A 58 5.35 -5.75 -12.29
CA LEU A 58 4.57 -5.65 -13.53
C LEU A 58 5.44 -5.82 -14.78
N GLU A 59 6.68 -5.34 -14.75
CA GLU A 59 7.65 -5.54 -15.84
C GLU A 59 8.11 -7.00 -15.96
N ASN A 60 8.27 -7.70 -14.83
CA ASN A 60 8.54 -9.13 -14.82
C ASN A 60 7.41 -9.91 -15.50
N LEU A 61 6.16 -9.57 -15.18
CA LEU A 61 4.99 -10.17 -15.85
C LEU A 61 4.96 -9.82 -17.35
N GLU A 62 5.21 -8.56 -17.73
CA GLU A 62 5.32 -8.15 -19.14
C GLU A 62 6.40 -8.96 -19.89
N THR A 63 7.54 -9.20 -19.25
CA THR A 63 8.65 -9.99 -19.82
C THR A 63 8.25 -11.45 -19.98
N ALA A 64 7.59 -12.03 -18.98
CA ALA A 64 7.05 -13.39 -19.04
C ALA A 64 6.00 -13.54 -20.16
N VAL A 65 5.11 -12.56 -20.33
CA VAL A 65 4.14 -12.53 -21.44
C VAL A 65 4.87 -12.57 -22.79
N LYS A 66 5.87 -11.71 -22.99
CA LYS A 66 6.65 -11.66 -24.25
C LYS A 66 7.41 -12.95 -24.51
N ALA A 67 8.01 -13.54 -23.47
CA ALA A 67 8.78 -14.78 -23.55
C ALA A 67 7.91 -16.05 -23.67
N SER A 68 6.63 -15.98 -23.31
CA SER A 68 5.71 -17.12 -23.42
C SER A 68 5.55 -17.59 -24.86
N SER A 69 5.14 -18.85 -25.06
CA SER A 69 4.77 -19.39 -26.37
C SER A 69 3.30 -19.14 -26.75
N LEU A 70 2.66 -18.14 -26.12
CA LEU A 70 1.32 -17.69 -26.50
C LEU A 70 1.30 -17.10 -27.92
N THR A 71 0.10 -17.06 -28.51
CA THR A 71 -0.10 -16.39 -29.81
C THR A 71 0.15 -14.89 -29.69
N GLN A 72 0.51 -14.25 -30.80
CA GLN A 72 0.78 -12.81 -30.81
C GLN A 72 -0.43 -11.99 -30.34
N GLU A 73 -1.63 -12.38 -30.77
CA GLU A 73 -2.89 -11.74 -30.37
C GLU A 73 -3.10 -11.77 -28.84
N GLN A 74 -2.89 -12.94 -28.21
CA GLN A 74 -2.99 -13.09 -26.76
C GLN A 74 -1.93 -12.28 -26.00
N LYS A 75 -0.71 -12.19 -26.55
CA LYS A 75 0.36 -11.37 -25.96
C LYS A 75 -0.02 -9.90 -26.03
N ASP A 76 -0.46 -9.42 -27.19
CA ASP A 76 -0.83 -8.02 -27.38
C ASP A 76 -2.01 -7.63 -26.48
N GLU A 77 -3.03 -8.49 -26.32
CA GLU A 77 -4.15 -8.27 -25.40
C GLU A 77 -3.67 -8.11 -23.94
N LEU A 78 -2.82 -9.02 -23.44
CA LEU A 78 -2.25 -8.92 -22.09
C LEU A 78 -1.42 -7.64 -21.90
N LEU A 79 -0.64 -7.28 -22.91
CA LEU A 79 0.21 -6.09 -22.89
C LEU A 79 -0.59 -4.80 -22.94
N ASP A 80 -1.74 -4.78 -23.60
CA ASP A 80 -2.61 -3.60 -23.70
C ASP A 80 -3.13 -3.17 -22.34
N TYR A 81 -3.41 -4.13 -21.43
CA TYR A 81 -3.78 -3.86 -20.05
C TYR A 81 -2.58 -3.70 -19.10
N LEU A 82 -1.47 -4.42 -19.31
CA LEU A 82 -0.28 -4.31 -18.45
C LEU A 82 0.43 -2.96 -18.58
N ARG A 83 0.55 -2.42 -19.79
CA ARG A 83 1.23 -1.13 -20.05
C ARG A 83 0.62 0.04 -19.28
N PRO A 84 -0.70 0.31 -19.33
CA PRO A 84 -1.31 1.38 -18.56
C PRO A 84 -1.22 1.14 -17.06
N ALA A 85 -1.37 -0.11 -16.59
CA ALA A 85 -1.18 -0.46 -15.17
C ALA A 85 0.24 -0.09 -14.70
N LYS A 86 1.27 -0.47 -15.46
CA LYS A 86 2.67 -0.15 -15.15
C LYS A 86 2.93 1.34 -15.18
N ARG A 87 2.44 2.04 -16.22
CA ARG A 87 2.59 3.49 -16.35
C ARG A 87 1.95 4.23 -15.18
N GLU A 88 0.78 3.79 -14.74
CA GLU A 88 0.09 4.39 -13.61
C GLU A 88 0.79 4.10 -12.28
N ALA A 89 1.25 2.86 -12.06
CA ALA A 89 2.05 2.50 -10.88
C ALA A 89 3.37 3.29 -10.79
N ALA A 90 3.96 3.67 -11.93
CA ALA A 90 5.18 4.46 -11.99
C ALA A 90 5.01 5.95 -11.63
N LYS A 91 3.78 6.48 -11.63
CA LYS A 91 3.52 7.87 -11.28
C LYS A 91 3.55 8.05 -9.77
N GLU A 92 4.18 9.12 -9.31
CA GLU A 92 4.03 9.58 -7.92
C GLU A 92 2.57 9.96 -7.68
N GLY A 93 1.89 9.24 -6.78
CA GLY A 93 0.45 9.40 -6.54
C GLY A 93 -0.46 8.72 -7.57
N GLY A 94 0.07 7.81 -8.39
CA GLY A 94 -0.72 7.05 -9.36
C GLY A 94 -1.93 6.32 -8.74
N SER A 95 -3.02 6.21 -9.50
CA SER A 95 -4.26 5.63 -9.00
C SER A 95 -4.16 4.11 -8.87
N LYS A 96 -4.12 3.63 -7.62
CA LYS A 96 -4.14 2.20 -7.27
C LYS A 96 -5.40 1.49 -7.79
N ASP A 97 -6.54 2.19 -7.82
CA ASP A 97 -7.78 1.69 -8.41
C ASP A 97 -7.63 1.47 -9.92
N LEU A 98 -7.07 2.42 -10.67
CA LEU A 98 -6.82 2.24 -12.10
C LEU A 98 -5.82 1.11 -12.36
N VAL A 99 -4.77 0.99 -11.55
CA VAL A 99 -3.86 -0.15 -11.64
C VAL A 99 -4.62 -1.45 -11.40
N GLY A 100 -5.38 -1.56 -10.31
CA GLY A 100 -6.17 -2.75 -9.99
C GLY A 100 -7.21 -3.11 -11.06
N GLN A 101 -7.87 -2.13 -11.67
CA GLN A 101 -8.84 -2.36 -12.76
C GLN A 101 -8.16 -2.91 -14.02
N ASN A 102 -7.01 -2.35 -14.42
CA ASN A 102 -6.24 -2.88 -15.53
C ASN A 102 -5.74 -4.30 -15.23
N LEU A 103 -5.22 -4.52 -14.02
CA LEU A 103 -4.77 -5.85 -13.60
C LEU A 103 -5.91 -6.87 -13.48
N LYS A 104 -7.15 -6.42 -13.23
CA LYS A 104 -8.33 -7.29 -13.33
C LYS A 104 -8.48 -7.83 -14.74
N GLN A 105 -8.35 -6.98 -15.77
CA GLN A 105 -8.41 -7.43 -17.16
C GLN A 105 -7.27 -8.40 -17.48
N VAL A 106 -6.04 -8.09 -17.04
CA VAL A 106 -4.89 -9.02 -17.17
C VAL A 106 -5.21 -10.37 -16.52
N ASN A 107 -5.76 -10.38 -15.31
CA ASN A 107 -6.12 -11.60 -14.58
C ASN A 107 -7.22 -12.39 -15.31
N GLU A 108 -8.24 -11.72 -15.85
CA GLU A 108 -9.31 -12.36 -16.64
C GLU A 108 -8.76 -12.99 -17.93
N THR A 109 -7.94 -12.26 -18.69
CA THR A 109 -7.28 -12.80 -19.89
C THR A 109 -6.38 -13.97 -19.51
N LEU A 110 -5.55 -13.87 -18.47
CA LEU A 110 -4.71 -14.97 -17.99
C LEU A 110 -5.52 -16.22 -17.61
N LYS A 111 -6.71 -16.06 -17.00
CA LYS A 111 -7.61 -17.19 -16.70
C LYS A 111 -8.11 -17.87 -17.97
N THR A 112 -8.36 -17.12 -19.03
CA THR A 112 -8.75 -17.71 -20.32
C THR A 112 -7.57 -18.49 -20.91
N VAL A 113 -6.37 -17.91 -20.97
CA VAL A 113 -5.21 -18.59 -21.59
C VAL A 113 -4.70 -19.79 -20.80
N LYS A 114 -4.84 -19.80 -19.46
CA LYS A 114 -4.44 -20.97 -18.64
C LYS A 114 -5.27 -22.22 -18.96
N GLU A 115 -6.50 -22.04 -19.45
CA GLU A 115 -7.41 -23.14 -19.76
C GLU A 115 -7.16 -23.70 -21.16
N THR A 116 -6.47 -22.95 -22.02
CA THR A 116 -6.23 -23.34 -23.42
C THR A 116 -4.83 -23.90 -23.66
N THR A 117 -3.82 -23.53 -22.86
CA THR A 117 -2.42 -23.89 -23.12
C THR A 117 -1.59 -24.13 -21.86
N GLU A 118 -0.57 -25.00 -21.96
CA GLU A 118 0.44 -25.18 -20.89
C GLU A 118 1.21 -23.88 -20.62
N ALA A 119 1.56 -23.13 -21.67
CA ALA A 119 2.22 -21.83 -21.55
C ALA A 119 1.37 -20.83 -20.75
N GLY A 120 0.05 -20.84 -20.97
CA GLY A 120 -0.90 -20.05 -20.20
C GLY A 120 -0.95 -20.45 -18.73
N LYS A 121 -0.77 -21.75 -18.38
CA LYS A 121 -0.69 -22.20 -16.98
C LYS A 121 0.55 -21.66 -16.28
N SER A 122 1.72 -21.75 -16.91
CA SER A 122 2.95 -21.19 -16.36
C SER A 122 2.83 -19.68 -16.19
N LEU A 123 2.29 -18.99 -17.19
CA LEU A 123 2.11 -17.54 -17.12
C LEU A 123 1.08 -17.13 -16.06
N TRP A 124 0.01 -17.91 -15.87
CA TRP A 124 -0.95 -17.74 -14.80
C TRP A 124 -0.28 -17.84 -13.42
N GLN A 125 0.60 -18.81 -13.20
CA GLN A 125 1.35 -18.95 -11.95
C GLN A 125 2.22 -17.71 -11.69
N THR A 126 3.00 -17.27 -12.69
CA THR A 126 3.80 -16.04 -12.59
C THR A 126 2.93 -14.81 -12.30
N GLY A 127 1.79 -14.68 -12.99
CA GLY A 127 0.84 -13.60 -12.75
C GLY A 127 0.30 -13.60 -11.33
N GLN A 128 -0.05 -14.77 -10.78
CA GLN A 128 -0.51 -14.90 -9.40
C GLN A 128 0.56 -14.52 -8.38
N GLU A 129 1.83 -14.88 -8.60
CA GLU A 129 2.94 -14.46 -7.72
C GLU A 129 3.13 -12.94 -7.75
N VAL A 130 3.10 -12.34 -8.94
CA VAL A 130 3.17 -10.87 -9.12
C VAL A 130 1.99 -10.19 -8.43
N PHE A 131 0.77 -10.66 -8.63
CA PHE A 131 -0.44 -10.10 -8.01
C PHE A 131 -0.38 -10.16 -6.49
N LYS A 132 0.08 -11.27 -5.91
CA LYS A 132 0.28 -11.40 -4.46
C LYS A 132 1.34 -10.44 -3.94
N ALA A 133 2.45 -10.27 -4.67
CA ALA A 133 3.53 -9.38 -4.27
C ALA A 133 3.09 -7.91 -4.22
N ILE A 134 2.24 -7.47 -5.16
CA ILE A 134 1.77 -6.08 -5.26
C ILE A 134 0.46 -5.81 -4.51
N ALA A 135 -0.24 -6.85 -4.04
CA ALA A 135 -1.50 -6.73 -3.30
C ALA A 135 -1.42 -5.77 -2.09
N PRO A 136 -0.35 -5.79 -1.26
CA PRO A 136 -0.22 -4.85 -0.16
C PRO A 136 -0.22 -3.39 -0.61
N TRP A 137 0.38 -3.08 -1.77
CA TRP A 137 0.40 -1.72 -2.31
C TRP A 137 -0.94 -1.32 -2.93
N LEU A 138 -1.62 -2.25 -3.61
CA LEU A 138 -2.96 -2.03 -4.15
C LEU A 138 -4.00 -1.76 -3.04
N GLY A 139 -3.80 -2.33 -1.85
CA GLY A 139 -4.73 -2.22 -0.75
C GLY A 139 -6.10 -2.77 -1.13
N VAL A 140 -7.13 -1.93 -1.09
CA VAL A 140 -8.51 -2.33 -1.43
C VAL A 140 -8.66 -2.78 -2.89
N ALA A 141 -7.84 -2.25 -3.80
CA ALA A 141 -7.90 -2.58 -5.22
C ALA A 141 -7.42 -4.02 -5.53
N ALA A 142 -6.74 -4.69 -4.58
CA ALA A 142 -6.40 -6.10 -4.71
C ALA A 142 -7.64 -7.00 -4.86
N LYS A 143 -8.80 -6.58 -4.34
CA LYS A 143 -10.07 -7.29 -4.52
C LYS A 143 -10.49 -7.38 -5.99
N PHE A 144 -10.10 -6.42 -6.84
CA PHE A 144 -10.46 -6.44 -8.25
C PHE A 144 -9.82 -7.63 -8.99
N ILE A 145 -8.66 -8.10 -8.52
CA ILE A 145 -7.94 -9.25 -9.08
C ILE A 145 -8.26 -10.57 -8.35
N GLY A 146 -9.17 -10.54 -7.37
CA GLY A 146 -9.63 -11.71 -6.64
C GLY A 146 -8.74 -12.12 -5.46
N LEU A 147 -8.03 -11.15 -4.87
CA LEU A 147 -7.23 -11.30 -3.65
C LEU A 147 -7.92 -10.70 -2.42
#